data_AF-A0A7Y2DDQ6-F1
#
_entry.id   AF-A0A7Y2DDQ6-F1
#
_cell.length_a   1.000
_cell.length_b   1.000
_cell.length_c   1.000
_cell.angle_alpha   90.00
_cell.angle_beta   90.00
_cell.angle_gamma   90.00
#
_symmetry.space_group_name_H-M   'P 1'
#
loop_
_entity.id
_entity.type
_entity.pdbx_description
1 polymer ?
#
loop_
_entity_poly.entity_id
_entity_poly.type
_entity_poly.pdbx_seq_one_letter_code
_entity_poly.pdbx_strand_id
1 'polypeptide(L)'
;ALATDTHKFESRYLDLLIGPYPDDRDVYVERSPIHHVDQLSAPMIVLQGSEDAIVPPNQSHMVVEALEAKGVKVRYLEFEGEQHGFRQAENIVAAIEAELTFFGEVLGFTPVL
;
A
#
# COMPACT_ATOMS: atom_id res chain seq x y z
N ALA A 1 -9.40 -10.69 0.42
CA ALA A 1 -8.30 -10.37 1.33
C ALA A 1 -8.79 -9.40 2.40
N LEU A 2 -9.01 -8.11 2.13
CA LEU A 2 -9.45 -7.16 3.18
C LEU A 2 -10.80 -7.51 3.84
N ALA A 3 -11.79 -7.99 3.08
CA ALA A 3 -13.07 -8.42 3.64
C ALA A 3 -12.98 -9.63 4.60
N THR A 4 -11.86 -10.37 4.57
CA THR A 4 -11.61 -11.54 5.42
C THR A 4 -10.57 -11.27 6.52
N ASP A 5 -9.63 -10.35 6.28
CA ASP A 5 -8.39 -10.22 7.06
C ASP A 5 -8.21 -8.85 7.75
N THR A 6 -9.24 -7.99 7.77
CA THR A 6 -9.15 -6.66 8.42
C THR A 6 -9.60 -6.67 9.89
N HIS A 7 -9.21 -5.64 10.64
CA HIS A 7 -9.55 -5.46 12.05
C HIS A 7 -11.08 -5.42 12.28
N LYS A 8 -11.52 -5.90 13.45
CA LYS A 8 -12.94 -6.06 13.80
C LYS A 8 -13.80 -4.81 13.54
N PHE A 9 -13.25 -3.62 13.78
CA PHE A 9 -13.97 -2.36 13.58
C PHE A 9 -14.30 -2.09 12.11
N GLU A 10 -13.40 -2.43 11.19
CA GLU A 10 -13.56 -2.16 9.75
C GLU A 10 -13.98 -3.41 8.95
N SER A 11 -14.18 -4.54 9.63
CA SER A 11 -14.58 -5.82 9.02
C SER A 11 -15.85 -5.77 8.16
N ARG A 12 -16.73 -4.80 8.42
CA ARG A 12 -17.95 -4.55 7.64
C ARG A 12 -17.95 -3.17 6.96
N TYR A 13 -16.81 -2.48 6.95
CA TYR A 13 -16.74 -1.16 6.33
C TYR A 13 -16.93 -1.26 4.81
N LEU A 14 -16.40 -2.32 4.19
CA LEU A 14 -16.61 -2.57 2.76
C LEU A 14 -18.09 -2.81 2.41
N ASP A 15 -18.89 -3.38 3.32
CA ASP A 15 -20.33 -3.54 3.11
C ASP A 15 -21.03 -2.18 2.88
N LEU A 16 -20.59 -1.13 3.57
CA LEU A 16 -21.11 0.23 3.43
C LEU A 16 -20.55 0.96 2.19
N LEU A 17 -19.30 0.69 1.83
CA LEU A 17 -18.61 1.40 0.76
C LEU A 17 -18.94 0.83 -0.64
N ILE A 18 -18.98 -0.50 -0.76
CA ILE A 18 -19.06 -1.19 -2.05
C ILE A 18 -20.09 -2.32 -2.10
N GLY A 19 -20.79 -2.59 -1.00
CA GLY A 19 -21.88 -3.56 -0.91
C GLY A 19 -21.53 -4.82 -0.09
N PRO A 20 -22.54 -5.53 0.46
CA PRO A 20 -22.34 -6.72 1.29
C PRO A 20 -21.60 -7.85 0.57
N TYR A 21 -20.65 -8.48 1.27
CA TYR A 21 -20.05 -9.74 0.83
C TYR A 21 -20.80 -10.95 1.46
N PRO A 22 -21.12 -12.02 0.71
CA PRO A 22 -20.66 -12.33 -0.66
C PRO A 22 -21.59 -11.84 -1.79
N ASP A 23 -22.73 -11.23 -1.48
CA ASP A 23 -23.76 -10.90 -2.47
C ASP A 23 -23.26 -9.99 -3.60
N ASP A 24 -22.40 -9.01 -3.28
CA ASP A 24 -21.79 -8.08 -4.24
C ASP A 24 -20.33 -8.43 -4.58
N ARG A 25 -19.95 -9.72 -4.50
CA ARG A 25 -18.56 -10.19 -4.73
C ARG A 25 -17.94 -9.65 -6.03
N ASP A 26 -18.70 -9.53 -7.11
CA ASP A 26 -18.17 -9.07 -8.39
C ASP A 26 -17.66 -7.62 -8.30
N VAL A 27 -18.28 -6.77 -7.47
CA VAL A 27 -17.82 -5.40 -7.21
C VAL A 27 -16.47 -5.39 -6.49
N TYR A 28 -16.25 -6.34 -5.56
CA TYR A 28 -14.96 -6.47 -4.86
C TYR A 28 -13.85 -6.83 -5.83
N VAL A 29 -14.11 -7.77 -6.75
CA VAL A 29 -13.13 -8.16 -7.78
C VAL A 29 -12.88 -7.00 -8.75
N GLU A 30 -13.94 -6.37 -9.25
CA GLU A 30 -13.84 -5.26 -10.19
C GLU A 30 -13.07 -4.07 -9.61
N ARG A 31 -13.21 -3.76 -8.31
CA ARG A 31 -12.61 -2.57 -7.71
C ARG A 31 -11.29 -2.82 -6.98
N SER A 32 -10.84 -4.07 -6.85
CA SER A 32 -9.57 -4.37 -6.18
C SER A 32 -8.38 -4.03 -7.10
N PRO A 33 -7.47 -3.12 -6.71
CA PRO A 33 -6.34 -2.70 -7.56
C PRO A 33 -5.44 -3.84 -8.04
N ILE A 34 -5.32 -4.91 -7.24
CA ILE A 34 -4.50 -6.08 -7.58
C ILE A 34 -4.95 -6.80 -8.86
N HIS A 35 -6.23 -6.65 -9.25
CA HIS A 35 -6.75 -7.22 -10.50
C HIS A 35 -6.49 -6.34 -11.73
N HIS A 36 -5.92 -5.15 -11.53
CA HIS A 36 -5.64 -4.16 -12.59
C HIS A 36 -4.18 -3.72 -12.61
N VAL A 37 -3.26 -4.55 -12.10
CA VAL A 37 -1.81 -4.23 -12.07
C VAL A 37 -1.26 -4.01 -13.48
N ASP A 38 -1.84 -4.65 -14.49
CA ASP A 38 -1.53 -4.45 -15.90
C ASP A 38 -1.76 -3.00 -16.38
N GLN A 39 -2.58 -2.23 -15.68
CA GLN A 39 -2.82 -0.80 -15.97
C GLN A 39 -1.87 0.14 -15.18
N LEU A 40 -1.19 -0.35 -14.14
CA LEU A 40 -0.27 0.46 -13.32
C LEU A 40 1.08 0.64 -14.01
N SER A 41 1.38 1.81 -14.57
CA SER A 41 2.64 2.06 -15.30
C SER A 41 3.53 3.16 -14.69
N ALA A 42 3.00 3.93 -13.74
CA ALA A 42 3.76 4.99 -13.09
C ALA A 42 4.71 4.41 -12.03
N PRO A 43 5.92 4.97 -11.86
CA PRO A 43 6.77 4.64 -10.73
C PRO A 43 6.04 4.85 -9.39
N MET A 44 6.23 3.94 -8.43
CA MET A 44 5.53 3.96 -7.14
C MET A 44 6.47 3.77 -5.96
N ILE A 45 6.20 4.44 -4.84
CA ILE A 45 6.79 4.14 -3.55
C ILE A 45 5.69 3.62 -2.61
N VAL A 46 5.97 2.54 -1.89
CA VAL A 46 5.08 1.90 -0.93
C VAL A 46 5.77 1.90 0.44
N LEU A 47 5.10 2.46 1.45
CA LEU A 47 5.60 2.62 2.81
C LEU A 47 4.63 1.88 3.75
N GLN A 48 5.13 0.95 4.55
CA GLN A 48 4.31 0.03 5.34
C GLN A 48 4.84 -0.08 6.77
N GLY A 49 3.96 -0.16 7.77
CA GLY A 49 4.34 -0.56 9.13
C GLY A 49 4.24 -2.08 9.28
N SER A 50 5.22 -2.73 9.91
CA SER A 50 5.26 -4.20 10.03
C SER A 50 4.18 -4.77 10.97
N GLU A 51 3.65 -3.95 11.87
CA GLU A 51 2.61 -4.31 12.85
C GLU A 51 1.22 -3.75 12.48
N ASP A 52 1.00 -3.32 11.24
CA ASP A 52 -0.29 -2.78 10.81
C ASP A 52 -1.40 -3.86 10.85
N ALA A 53 -2.34 -3.71 11.79
CA ALA A 53 -3.49 -4.60 11.93
C ALA A 53 -4.73 -4.15 11.14
N ILE A 54 -4.73 -2.95 10.56
CA ILE A 54 -5.84 -2.41 9.78
C ILE A 54 -5.66 -2.78 8.31
N VAL A 55 -4.47 -2.53 7.76
CA VAL A 55 -4.04 -2.92 6.41
C VAL A 55 -2.75 -3.76 6.54
N PRO A 56 -2.88 -5.09 6.63
CA PRO A 56 -1.74 -5.95 6.91
C PRO A 56 -0.64 -5.88 5.85
N PRO A 57 0.66 -6.06 6.21
CA PRO A 57 1.78 -5.95 5.28
C PRO A 57 1.67 -6.83 4.03
N ASN A 58 0.97 -7.96 4.12
CA ASN A 58 0.75 -8.84 2.97
C ASN A 58 0.05 -8.13 1.79
N GLN A 59 -0.78 -7.11 2.04
CA GLN A 59 -1.40 -6.31 0.99
C GLN A 59 -0.34 -5.53 0.20
N SER A 60 0.59 -4.91 0.91
CA SER A 60 1.71 -4.18 0.32
C SER A 60 2.66 -5.12 -0.43
N HIS A 61 3.00 -6.29 0.15
CA HIS A 61 3.81 -7.31 -0.52
C HIS A 61 3.20 -7.74 -1.86
N MET A 62 1.91 -8.05 -1.89
CA MET A 62 1.21 -8.47 -3.11
C MET A 62 1.28 -7.41 -4.23
N VAL A 63 1.14 -6.12 -3.88
CA VAL A 63 1.20 -5.03 -4.87
C VAL A 63 2.63 -4.82 -5.36
N VAL A 64 3.61 -4.79 -4.45
CA VAL A 64 5.03 -4.60 -4.79
C VAL A 64 5.51 -5.73 -5.71
N GLU A 65 5.28 -6.99 -5.33
CA GLU A 65 5.66 -8.15 -6.15
C GLU A 65 5.06 -8.08 -7.57
N ALA A 66 3.80 -7.68 -7.68
CA ALA A 66 3.12 -7.57 -8.97
C ALA A 66 3.69 -6.42 -9.82
N LEU A 67 4.05 -5.29 -9.22
CA LEU A 67 4.71 -4.16 -9.89
C LEU A 67 6.14 -4.50 -10.34
N GLU A 68 6.91 -5.17 -9.48
CA GLU A 68 8.27 -5.64 -9.79
C GLU A 68 8.25 -6.64 -10.95
N ALA A 69 7.35 -7.62 -10.91
CA ALA A 69 7.20 -8.61 -11.99
C ALA A 69 6.84 -7.97 -13.34
N LYS A 70 6.13 -6.83 -13.32
CA LYS A 70 5.81 -6.04 -14.51
C LYS A 70 6.97 -5.16 -14.97
N GLY A 71 7.99 -4.96 -14.15
CA GLY A 71 9.11 -4.04 -14.42
C GLY A 71 8.78 -2.57 -14.19
N VAL A 72 7.74 -2.28 -13.40
CA VAL A 72 7.46 -0.91 -12.94
C VAL A 72 8.48 -0.54 -11.88
N LYS A 73 9.05 0.66 -11.95
CA LYS A 73 9.96 1.16 -10.90
C LYS A 73 9.18 1.29 -9.59
N VAL A 74 9.46 0.41 -8.64
CA VAL A 74 8.85 0.44 -7.31
C VAL A 74 9.92 0.53 -6.23
N ARG A 75 9.63 1.28 -5.16
CA ARG A 75 10.41 1.30 -3.92
C ARG A 75 9.51 0.82 -2.78
N TYR A 76 10.00 -0.10 -1.98
CA TYR A 76 9.30 -0.59 -0.79
C TYR A 76 10.13 -0.36 0.47
N LEU A 77 9.48 0.19 1.50
CA LEU A 77 10.06 0.33 2.84
C LEU A 77 9.04 -0.16 3.86
N GLU A 78 9.47 -1.14 4.66
CA GLU A 78 8.71 -1.66 5.79
C GLU A 78 9.38 -1.21 7.09
N PHE A 79 8.63 -0.54 7.95
CA PHE A 79 9.13 0.04 9.19
C PHE A 79 8.77 -0.86 10.38
N GLU A 80 9.81 -1.40 11.01
CA GLU A 80 9.66 -2.32 12.14
C GLU A 80 9.09 -1.62 13.38
N GLY A 81 8.10 -2.25 14.01
CA GLY A 81 7.43 -1.71 15.20
C GLY A 81 6.45 -0.58 14.91
N GLU A 82 6.19 -0.27 13.63
CA GLU A 82 5.14 0.66 13.23
C GLU A 82 3.84 -0.06 12.88
N GLN A 83 2.71 0.58 13.19
CA GLN A 83 1.37 0.05 12.94
C GLN A 83 0.71 0.83 11.78
N HIS A 84 -0.62 1.05 11.86
CA HIS A 84 -1.35 1.87 10.90
C HIS A 84 -1.05 3.37 11.11
N GLY A 85 0.00 3.83 10.42
CA GLY A 85 0.56 5.19 10.52
C GLY A 85 1.79 5.25 11.44
N PHE A 86 2.82 5.97 10.98
CA PHE A 86 4.13 6.02 11.65
C PHE A 86 4.12 6.96 12.86
N ARG A 87 4.75 6.54 13.97
CA ARG A 87 4.83 7.31 15.22
C ARG A 87 6.24 7.56 15.71
N GLN A 88 7.19 6.68 15.42
CA GLN A 88 8.59 6.89 15.81
C GLN A 88 9.18 7.99 14.93
N ALA A 89 9.83 8.97 15.56
CA ALA A 89 10.32 10.15 14.85
C ALA A 89 11.33 9.77 13.76
N GLU A 90 12.19 8.79 14.03
CA GLU A 90 13.18 8.27 13.10
C GLU A 90 12.52 7.67 11.85
N ASN A 91 11.42 6.92 12.02
CA ASN A 91 10.68 6.31 10.92
C ASN A 91 9.91 7.34 10.09
N ILE A 92 9.34 8.36 10.75
CA ILE A 92 8.66 9.47 10.05
C ILE A 92 9.66 10.23 9.18
N VAL A 93 10.83 10.57 9.72
CA VAL A 93 11.89 11.24 8.95
C VAL A 93 12.32 10.37 7.77
N ALA A 94 12.65 9.10 8.03
CA ALA A 94 13.07 8.16 6.98
C ALA A 94 12.01 8.00 5.88
N ALA A 95 10.73 7.93 6.23
CA ALA A 95 9.62 7.85 5.28
C ALA A 95 9.56 9.09 4.36
N ILE A 96 9.64 10.29 4.92
CA ILE A 96 9.57 11.56 4.17
C ILE A 96 10.82 11.73 3.28
N GLU A 97 12.01 11.45 3.80
CA GLU A 97 13.26 11.53 3.04
C GLU A 97 13.28 10.52 1.89
N ALA A 98 12.77 9.30 2.12
CA ALA A 98 12.67 8.28 1.08
C ALA A 98 11.68 8.65 -0.02
N GLU A 99 10.53 9.22 0.35
CA GLU A 99 9.54 9.75 -0.58
C GLU A 99 10.14 10.87 -1.44
N LEU A 100 10.77 11.87 -0.82
CA LEU A 100 11.40 12.98 -1.54
C LEU A 100 12.54 12.51 -2.45
N THR A 101 13.35 11.57 -1.99
CA THR A 101 14.41 10.93 -2.81
C THR A 101 13.83 10.20 -4.00
N PHE A 102 12.75 9.44 -3.80
CA PHE A 102 12.07 8.75 -4.88
C PHE A 102 11.52 9.73 -5.93
N PHE A 103 10.93 10.84 -5.51
CA PHE A 103 10.51 11.91 -6.41
C PHE A 103 11.68 12.52 -7.17
N GLY A 104 12.81 12.77 -6.51
CA GLY A 104 14.02 13.25 -7.16
C GLY A 104 14.47 12.33 -8.31
N GLU A 105 14.51 11.03 -8.04
CA GLU A 105 14.89 10.03 -9.04
C GLU A 105 13.91 9.89 -10.21
N VAL A 106 12.60 10.04 -9.95
CA VAL A 106 11.55 9.87 -10.97
C VAL A 106 11.34 11.14 -11.78
N LEU A 107 11.41 12.31 -11.14
CA LEU A 107 11.11 13.61 -11.74
C LEU A 107 12.37 14.38 -12.19
N GLY A 108 13.56 13.86 -11.88
CA GLY A 108 14.83 14.38 -12.40
C GLY A 108 15.38 15.60 -11.65
N PHE A 109 15.26 15.61 -10.32
CA PHE A 109 15.87 16.63 -9.47
C PHE A 109 16.66 16.00 -8.31
N THR A 110 17.60 16.76 -7.74
CA THR A 110 18.34 16.34 -6.55
C THR A 110 17.71 16.99 -5.32
N PRO A 111 17.13 16.22 -4.39
CA PRO A 111 16.66 16.76 -3.11
C PRO A 111 17.77 17.41 -2.30
N VAL A 112 17.40 18.43 -1.53
CA VAL A 112 18.23 18.95 -0.43
C VAL A 112 17.60 18.40 0.85
N LEU A 113 18.31 17.49 1.51
CA LEU A 113 17.93 16.86 2.78
C LEU A 113 18.55 17.61 3.95
#